data_AF-A0AAW9ILT8-F1
#
_entry.id   AF-A0AAW9ILT8-F1
#
_cell.length_a   1.000
_cell.length_b   1.000
_cell.length_c   1.000
_cell.angle_alpha   90.00
_cell.angle_beta   90.00
_cell.angle_gamma   90.00
#
_symmetry.space_group_name_H-M   'P 1'
#
loop_
_entity.id
_entity.type
_entity.pdbx_description
1 polymer ?
#
loop_
_entity_poly.entity_id
_entity_poly.type
_entity_poly.pdbx_seq_one_letter_code
_entity_poly.pdbx_strand_id
1 'polypeptide(L)'
;MNKVFCNKETNMVEQIINIDIDTRFEENWFSNCYVVDDINNEINAYNLRYNKEMKKFESVEGVPDFEEAIFEESEKDLKIKSLKEELEIPQDAL
;
A
#
# COMPACT_ATOMS: atom_id res chain seq x y z
N MET A 1 14.95 4.40 5.78
CA MET A 1 14.42 5.56 5.04
C MET A 1 13.34 5.04 4.12
N ASN A 2 12.28 5.83 3.89
CA ASN A 2 11.22 5.44 2.97
C ASN A 2 11.52 5.97 1.58
N LYS A 3 11.43 5.08 0.57
CA LYS A 3 11.27 5.47 -0.83
C LYS A 3 9.77 5.58 -1.08
N VAL A 4 9.29 6.80 -1.29
CA VAL A 4 7.87 7.08 -1.55
C VAL A 4 7.67 7.24 -3.04
N PHE A 5 6.99 6.27 -3.66
CA PHE A 5 6.67 6.28 -5.07
C PHE A 5 5.38 7.03 -5.30
N CYS A 6 5.46 8.09 -6.08
CA CYS A 6 4.35 8.96 -6.41
C CYS A 6 3.98 8.82 -7.89
N ASN A 7 2.70 8.64 -8.20
CA ASN A 7 2.20 8.59 -9.56
C ASN A 7 2.59 9.87 -10.34
N LYS A 8 3.12 9.73 -11.56
CA LYS A 8 3.57 10.88 -12.36
C LYS A 8 2.46 11.82 -12.80
N GLU A 9 1.25 11.31 -12.99
CA GLU A 9 0.09 12.06 -13.47
C GLU A 9 -0.67 12.75 -12.33
N THR A 10 -0.84 12.07 -11.20
CA THR A 10 -1.68 12.55 -10.08
C THR A 10 -0.88 13.05 -8.88
N ASN A 11 0.41 12.70 -8.80
CA ASN A 11 1.30 12.92 -7.65
C ASN A 11 0.85 12.23 -6.36
N MET A 12 -0.13 11.31 -6.43
CA MET A 12 -0.57 10.51 -5.29
C MET A 12 0.50 9.49 -4.90
N VAL A 13 0.60 9.19 -3.61
CA VAL A 13 1.41 8.08 -3.10
C VAL A 13 0.81 6.75 -3.60
N GLU A 14 1.60 5.97 -4.34
CA GLU A 14 1.21 4.64 -4.79
C GLU A 14 1.88 3.53 -3.99
N GLN A 15 3.15 3.69 -3.62
CA GLN A 15 3.93 2.69 -2.90
C GLN A 15 4.88 3.37 -1.91
N ILE A 16 5.02 2.76 -0.73
CA ILE A 16 5.99 3.18 0.29
C ILE A 16 6.88 1.97 0.57
N ILE A 17 8.17 2.10 0.28
CA ILE A 17 9.13 1.02 0.52
C ILE A 17 10.14 1.50 1.54
N ASN A 18 10.13 0.86 2.71
CA ASN A 18 11.15 1.06 3.71
C ASN A 18 12.43 0.35 3.26
N ILE A 19 13.52 1.10 3.14
CA ILE A 19 14.83 0.55 2.79
C ILE A 19 15.88 0.98 3.80
N ASP A 20 16.86 0.10 4.01
CA ASP A 20 18.08 0.44 4.72
C ASP A 20 18.94 1.38 3.86
N ILE A 21 19.68 2.28 4.51
CA ILE A 21 20.46 3.34 3.86
C ILE A 21 21.52 2.80 2.89
N ASP A 22 21.98 1.57 3.11
CA ASP A 22 22.99 0.90 2.28
C ASP A 22 22.40 0.05 1.13
N THR A 23 21.07 -0.02 1.05
CA THR A 23 20.39 -0.82 0.01
C THR A 23 20.42 -0.09 -1.32
N ARG A 24 21.10 -0.67 -2.32
CA ARG A 24 21.01 -0.21 -3.71
C ARG A 24 19.63 -0.53 -4.26
N PHE A 25 18.90 0.52 -4.62
CA PHE A 25 17.56 0.43 -5.16
C PHE A 25 17.59 0.89 -6.62
N GLU A 26 17.01 0.10 -7.54
CA GLU A 26 16.88 0.50 -8.93
C GLU A 26 15.81 1.59 -9.08
N GLU A 27 16.18 2.73 -9.65
CA GLU A 27 15.30 3.92 -9.72
C GLU A 27 14.05 3.73 -10.60
N ASN A 28 13.99 2.64 -11.38
CA ASN A 28 12.99 2.41 -12.43
C ASN A 28 12.06 1.21 -12.18
N TRP A 29 12.00 0.66 -10.96
CA TRP A 29 11.06 -0.43 -10.62
C TRP A 29 9.60 -0.09 -10.89
N PHE A 30 9.22 1.18 -10.76
CA PHE A 30 7.88 1.66 -11.04
C PHE A 30 7.94 2.74 -12.11
N SER A 31 7.84 2.33 -13.38
CA SER A 31 7.98 3.22 -14.55
C SER A 31 6.96 4.38 -14.58
N ASN A 32 5.79 4.20 -13.96
CA ASN A 32 4.74 5.22 -13.87
C ASN A 32 4.91 6.16 -12.67
N CYS A 33 5.89 5.91 -11.80
CA CYS A 33 6.13 6.69 -10.60
C CYS A 33 7.45 7.48 -10.68
N TYR A 34 7.50 8.57 -9.94
CA TYR A 34 8.76 9.19 -9.50
C TYR A 34 8.94 8.94 -8.00
N VAL A 35 10.17 9.09 -7.51
CA VAL A 35 10.52 8.74 -6.12
C VAL A 35 10.80 10.00 -5.32
N VAL A 36 10.28 10.03 -4.10
CA VAL A 36 10.61 11.03 -3.06
C VAL A 36 11.24 10.30 -1.88
N ASP A 37 12.41 10.78 -1.47
CA ASP A 37 13.13 10.21 -0.33
C ASP A 37 12.61 10.81 0.98
N ASP A 38 11.99 9.97 1.79
CA ASP A 38 11.55 10.28 3.14
C ASP A 38 12.56 9.70 4.13
N ILE A 39 13.59 10.50 4.41
CA ILE A 39 14.74 10.12 5.24
C ILE A 39 14.31 9.75 6.66
N ASN A 40 13.27 10.44 7.18
CA ASN A 40 12.81 10.31 8.55
C ASN A 40 11.72 9.24 8.74
N ASN A 41 11.25 8.61 7.66
CA ASN A 41 10.10 7.68 7.65
C ASN A 41 8.80 8.32 8.19
N GLU A 42 8.56 9.60 7.87
CA GLU A 42 7.35 10.34 8.27
C GLU A 42 6.11 9.94 7.46
N ILE A 43 6.29 9.41 6.25
CA ILE A 43 5.21 9.08 5.32
C ILE A 43 4.83 7.61 5.47
N ASN A 44 3.59 7.35 5.89
CA ASN A 44 3.03 6.03 6.13
C ASN A 44 1.61 5.82 5.57
N ALA A 45 1.11 6.78 4.80
CA ALA A 45 -0.28 6.84 4.33
C ALA A 45 -0.38 6.98 2.81
N TYR A 46 -1.43 6.38 2.22
CA TYR A 46 -1.68 6.39 0.77
C TYR A 46 -2.68 7.48 0.32
N ASN A 47 -3.37 8.12 1.26
CA ASN A 47 -4.25 9.27 0.98
C ASN A 47 -3.48 10.58 0.79
N LEU A 48 -2.16 10.50 0.56
CA LEU A 48 -1.28 11.64 0.45
C LEU A 48 -0.95 11.94 -1.02
N ARG A 49 -0.86 13.24 -1.32
CA ARG A 49 -0.37 13.76 -2.60
C ARG A 49 0.92 14.55 -2.36
N TYR A 50 1.91 14.37 -3.22
CA TYR A 50 3.12 15.17 -3.17
C TYR A 50 2.93 16.49 -3.92
N ASN A 51 2.95 17.60 -3.19
CA ASN A 51 2.96 18.94 -3.75
C ASN A 51 4.39 19.29 -4.20
N LYS A 52 4.63 19.27 -5.52
CA LYS A 52 5.96 19.53 -6.12
C LYS A 52 6.47 20.96 -5.90
N GLU A 53 5.57 21.93 -5.78
CA GLU A 53 5.94 23.34 -5.57
C GLU A 53 6.42 23.58 -4.14
N MET A 54 5.66 23.07 -3.16
CA MET A 54 5.96 23.19 -1.74
C MET A 54 6.96 22.14 -1.24
N LYS A 55 7.22 21.11 -2.05
CA LYS A 55 8.02 19.92 -1.72
C LYS A 55 7.55 19.22 -0.45
N LYS A 56 6.23 19.08 -0.29
CA LYS A 56 5.59 18.50 0.90
C LYS A 56 4.43 17.59 0.51
N PHE A 57 4.16 16.61 1.37
CA PHE A 57 2.95 15.79 1.25
C PHE A 57 1.76 16.50 1.90
N GLU A 58 0.60 16.37 1.27
CA GLU A 58 -0.68 16.89 1.73
C GLU A 58 -1.74 15.79 1.65
N SER A 59 -2.63 15.74 2.64
CA SER A 59 -3.76 14.80 2.61
C SER A 59 -4.78 15.20 1.55
N VAL A 60 -5.35 14.20 0.88
CA VAL A 60 -6.40 14.41 -0.11
C VAL A 60 -7.76 14.17 0.53
N GLU A 61 -8.59 15.21 0.55
CA GLU A 61 -9.95 15.14 1.07
C GLU A 61 -10.77 14.09 0.30
N GLY A 62 -11.52 13.26 1.02
CA GLY A 62 -12.37 12.21 0.44
C GLY A 62 -11.64 10.90 0.11
N VAL A 63 -10.34 10.79 0.35
CA VAL A 63 -9.60 9.51 0.26
C VAL A 63 -9.30 9.02 1.69
N PRO A 64 -9.87 7.89 2.13
CA PRO A 64 -9.62 7.35 3.46
C PRO A 64 -8.14 6.97 3.61
N ASP A 65 -7.61 7.16 4.82
CA ASP A 65 -6.28 6.66 5.16
C ASP A 65 -6.30 5.12 5.25
N PHE A 66 -5.16 4.47 5.03
CA PHE A 66 -5.06 3.00 4.91
C PHE A 66 -5.62 2.25 6.13
N GLU A 67 -5.56 2.85 7.33
CA GLU A 67 -6.15 2.27 8.55
C GLU A 67 -7.69 2.20 8.52
N GLU A 68 -8.37 2.96 7.66
CA GLU A 68 -9.84 2.98 7.53
C GLU A 68 -10.37 2.27 6.27
N ALA A 69 -9.51 1.61 5.48
CA ALA A 69 -9.96 0.79 4.37
C ALA A 69 -10.66 -0.48 4.89
N ILE A 70 -11.97 -0.38 5.15
CA ILE A 70 -12.83 -1.54 5.41
C ILE A 70 -12.94 -2.29 4.07
N PHE A 71 -12.16 -3.36 3.91
CA PHE A 71 -12.33 -4.29 2.81
C PHE A 71 -13.61 -5.08 3.06
N GLU A 72 -14.66 -4.81 2.29
CA GLU A 72 -15.81 -5.72 2.22
C GLU A 72 -15.32 -7.07 1.70
N GLU A 73 -15.54 -8.15 2.46
CA GLU A 73 -15.20 -9.51 2.03
C GLU A 73 -15.89 -9.79 0.68
N SER A 74 -15.12 -10.23 -0.31
CA SER A 74 -15.71 -10.59 -1.60
C SER A 74 -16.48 -11.92 -1.47
N GLU A 75 -17.44 -12.16 -2.36
CA GLU A 75 -18.14 -13.46 -2.43
C GLU A 75 -17.16 -14.65 -2.58
N LYS A 76 -15.98 -14.42 -3.16
CA LYS A 76 -14.94 -15.44 -3.29
C LYS A 76 -14.26 -15.73 -1.96
N ASP A 77 -14.04 -14.72 -1.13
CA ASP A 77 -13.43 -14.87 0.20
C ASP A 77 -14.36 -15.63 1.13
N LEU A 78 -15.66 -15.30 1.09
CA LEU A 78 -16.71 -16.04 1.79
C LEU A 78 -16.75 -17.51 1.36
N LYS A 79 -16.62 -17.78 0.05
CA LYS A 79 -16.63 -19.14 -0.50
C LYS A 79 -15.38 -19.95 -0.13
N ILE A 80 -14.22 -19.32 -0.03
CA ILE A 80 -12.99 -19.98 0.44
C ILE A 80 -13.12 -20.35 1.91
N LYS A 81 -13.73 -19.48 2.72
CA LYS A 81 -13.95 -19.73 4.15
C LYS A 81 -14.91 -20.90 4.37
N SER A 82 -16.03 -20.97 3.64
CA SER A 82 -16.97 -22.09 3.73
C SER A 82 -16.34 -23.43 3.32
N LEU A 83 -15.51 -23.43 2.26
CA LEU A 83 -14.80 -24.64 1.82
C LEU A 83 -13.78 -25.13 2.84
N LYS A 84 -13.14 -24.23 3.59
CA LYS A 84 -12.19 -24.61 4.66
C LYS A 84 -12.92 -25.22 5.86
N GLU A 85 -14.07 -24.68 6.25
CA GLU A 85 -14.92 -25.25 7.31
C GLU A 85 -15.45 -26.64 6.91
N GLU A 86 -15.79 -26.86 5.64
CA GLU A 86 -16.21 -28.18 5.12
C GLU A 86 -15.07 -29.22 5.12
N LEU A 87 -13.81 -28.80 5.00
CA LEU A 87 -12.64 -29.68 5.01
C LEU A 87 -12.13 -30.03 6.43
N GLU A 88 -12.54 -29.28 7.45
CA GLU A 88 -12.21 -29.56 8.86
C GLU A 88 -13.12 -30.63 9.50
N ILE A 89 -14.02 -31.26 8.72
CA ILE A 89 -14.77 -32.44 9.20
C ILE A 89 -13.77 -33.58 9.47
N PRO A 90 -13.63 -34.07 10.73
CA PRO A 90 -12.65 -35.10 11.06
C PRO A 90 -12.90 -36.38 10.25
N GLN A 91 -11.83 -36.94 9.68
CA GLN A 91 -11.82 -38.26 9.02
C GLN A 91 -12.05 -39.45 9.98
N ASP A 92 -12.66 -39.24 11.14
CA ASP A 92 -12.95 -40.28 12.14
C ASP A 92 -14.41 -40.78 12.07
N ALA A 93 -14.99 -40.81 10.87
CA ALA A 93 -16.34 -41.33 10.63
C ALA A 93 -16.43 -42.33 9.46
N LEU A 94 -15.44 -43.22 9.33
CA LEU A 94 -15.48 -44.40 8.46
C LEU A 94 -15.03 -45.66 9.19
#